data_AF-A0A5E6VXH4-F1
#
_entry.id   AF-A0A5E6VXH4-F1
#
_cell.length_a   1.000
_cell.length_b   1.000
_cell.length_c   1.000
_cell.angle_alpha   90.00
_cell.angle_beta   90.00
_cell.angle_gamma   90.00
#
_symmetry.space_group_name_H-M   'P 1'
#
loop_
_entity.id
_entity.type
_entity.pdbx_description
1 polymer ?
#
loop_
_entity_poly.entity_id
_entity_poly.type
_entity_poly.pdbx_seq_one_letter_code
_entity_poly.pdbx_strand_id
1 'polypeptide(L)' 'MTEQHRILVGDCIDMMRTLPDQSVQTCITSPPYFGLRDYGVDGQIGLEQTPAEFISRLVDVFREVRRVLRDDGTA' A
#
# COMPACT_ATOMS: atom_id res chain seq x y z
N MET A 1 -23.01 -17.12 8.62
CA MET A 1 -21.55 -17.33 8.48
C MET A 1 -20.92 -15.96 8.56
N THR A 2 -20.02 -15.71 9.52
CA THR A 2 -19.22 -14.49 9.55
C THR A 2 -18.20 -14.56 8.42
N GLU A 3 -18.13 -13.54 7.55
CA GLU A 3 -17.07 -13.44 6.55
C GLU A 3 -15.71 -13.45 7.26
N GLN A 4 -14.86 -14.41 6.89
CA GLN A 4 -13.52 -14.55 7.47
C GLN A 4 -12.48 -13.70 6.73
N HIS A 5 -12.78 -13.22 5.52
CA HIS A 5 -11.86 -12.45 4.70
C HIS A 5 -12.61 -11.54 3.73
N ARG A 6 -11.96 -10.43 3.37
CA ARG A 6 -12.45 -9.47 2.37
C ARG A 6 -11.29 -9.06 1.47
N ILE A 7 -11.51 -9.04 0.16
CA ILE A 7 -10.55 -8.52 -0.83
C ILE A 7 -11.03 -7.15 -1.27
N LEU A 8 -10.18 -6.14 -1.11
CA LEU A 8 -10.41 -4.79 -1.59
C LEU A 8 -9.64 -4.61 -2.90
N VAL A 9 -10.35 -4.42 -4.02
CA VAL A 9 -9.74 -4.29 -5.36
C VAL A 9 -9.68 -2.82 -5.74
N GLY A 10 -8.46 -2.29 -5.90
CA GLY A 10 -8.23 -0.90 -6.29
C GLY A 10 -6.80 -0.45 -5.99
N ASP A 11 -6.55 0.86 -6.15
CA ASP A 11 -5.31 1.48 -5.68
C ASP A 11 -5.16 1.26 -4.16
N CYS A 12 -3.98 0.83 -3.72
CA CYS A 12 -3.78 0.44 -2.32
C CYS A 12 -3.97 1.59 -1.32
N ILE A 13 -3.65 2.84 -1.71
CA ILE A 13 -3.86 4.03 -0.86
C ILE A 13 -5.35 4.27 -0.69
N ASP A 14 -6.11 4.24 -1.79
CA ASP A 14 -7.55 4.47 -1.76
C ASP A 14 -8.28 3.35 -1.00
N MET A 15 -7.85 2.09 -1.16
CA MET A 15 -8.43 0.97 -0.41
C MET A 15 -8.11 1.07 1.09
N MET A 16 -6.88 1.43 1.47
CA MET A 16 -6.51 1.61 2.87
C MET A 16 -7.31 2.75 3.52
N ARG A 17 -7.63 3.83 2.80
CA ARG A 17 -8.48 4.93 3.30
C ARG A 17 -9.90 4.51 3.69
N THR A 18 -10.38 3.37 3.18
CA THR A 18 -11.67 2.80 3.60
C THR A 18 -11.59 2.02 4.92
N LEU A 19 -10.37 1.74 5.40
CA LEU A 19 -10.13 1.03 6.65
C LEU A 19 -10.03 2.02 7.82
N PRO A 20 -10.56 1.66 9.01
CA PRO A 20 -10.35 2.45 10.21
C PRO A 20 -8.87 2.57 10.57
N ASP A 21 -8.50 3.66 11.23
CA ASP A 21 -7.19 3.83 11.85
C ASP A 21 -6.93 2.70 12.86
N GLN A 22 -5.67 2.29 13.01
CA GLN A 22 -5.24 1.29 14.00
C GLN A 22 -6.10 0.00 13.99
N SER A 23 -6.47 -0.49 12.82
CA SER A 23 -7.36 -1.64 12.62
C SER A 23 -6.64 -2.93 12.23
N VAL A 24 -5.35 -2.87 11.86
CA VAL A 24 -4.57 -4.05 11.46
C VAL A 24 -3.38 -4.30 12.38
N GLN A 25 -3.09 -5.58 12.63
CA GLN A 25 -1.99 -6.01 13.48
C GLN A 25 -0.67 -6.16 12.71
N THR A 26 -0.75 -6.58 11.45
CA THR A 26 0.42 -6.87 10.63
C THR A 26 0.20 -6.37 9.20
N CYS A 27 1.17 -5.65 8.66
CA CYS A 27 1.29 -5.43 7.23
C CYS A 27 2.27 -6.45 6.65
N ILE A 28 1.87 -7.15 5.60
CA ILE A 28 2.77 -8.01 4.82
C ILE A 28 2.66 -7.51 3.39
N THR A 29 3.76 -7.02 2.84
CA THR A 29 3.76 -6.37 1.53
C THR A 29 5.03 -6.66 0.74
N SER A 30 4.91 -6.60 -0.58
CA SER A 30 6.00 -6.66 -1.55
C SER A 30 5.79 -5.57 -2.60
N PRO A 31 6.11 -4.31 -2.29
CA PRO A 31 5.85 -3.20 -3.21
C PRO A 31 6.64 -3.36 -4.52
N PRO A 32 6.20 -2.71 -5.62
CA PRO A 32 6.95 -2.71 -6.87
C PRO A 32 8.38 -2.21 -6.70
N TYR A 33 9.32 -2.77 -7.46
CA TYR A 33 10.71 -2.33 -7.50
C TYR A 33 10.94 -1.32 -8.62
N PHE A 34 11.72 -0.28 -8.35
CA PHE A 34 12.03 0.79 -9.31
C PHE A 34 12.69 0.26 -10.59
N GLY A 35 12.08 0.54 -11.74
CA GLY A 35 12.56 0.17 -13.07
C GLY A 35 12.49 -1.32 -13.41
N LEU A 36 11.90 -2.16 -12.55
CA LEU A 36 11.96 -3.62 -12.76
C LEU A 36 10.88 -4.15 -13.69
N ARG A 37 9.64 -3.65 -13.57
CA ARG A 37 8.48 -4.21 -14.29
C ARG A 37 7.50 -3.11 -14.71
N ASP A 38 7.04 -3.23 -15.95
CA ASP A 38 5.85 -2.55 -16.45
C ASP A 38 4.61 -3.45 -16.25
N TYR A 39 3.60 -2.94 -15.56
CA TYR A 39 2.32 -3.64 -15.33
C TYR A 39 1.26 -3.22 -16.35
N GLY A 40 1.54 -2.24 -17.21
CA GLY A 40 0.64 -1.77 -18.26
C GLY A 40 -0.58 -1.02 -17.73
N VAL A 41 -0.48 -0.41 -16.54
CA VAL A 41 -1.58 0.31 -15.91
C VAL A 41 -1.15 1.72 -15.55
N ASP A 42 -1.96 2.72 -15.92
CA ASP A 42 -1.69 4.11 -15.57
C ASP A 42 -1.60 4.30 -14.05
N GLY A 43 -0.61 5.09 -13.62
CA GLY A 43 -0.39 5.40 -12.21
C GLY A 43 0.28 4.29 -11.39
N GLN A 44 0.72 3.19 -12.02
CA GLN A 44 1.52 2.15 -11.37
C GLN A 44 2.76 2.72 -10.68
N ILE A 45 3.13 2.13 -9.55
CA ILE A 45 4.38 2.45 -8.85
C ILE A 45 5.52 1.66 -9.47
N GLY A 46 6.69 2.28 -9.61
CA GLY A 46 7.93 1.65 -10.05
C GLY A 46 8.44 2.09 -11.42
N LEU A 47 7.68 2.91 -12.17
CA LEU A 47 8.10 3.49 -13.46
C LEU A 47 8.15 5.02 -13.45
N GLU A 48 8.24 5.63 -12.27
CA GLU A 48 8.45 7.07 -12.13
C GLU A 48 9.75 7.51 -12.83
N GLN A 49 9.86 8.80 -13.19
CA GLN A 49 11.00 9.29 -13.98
C GLN A 49 12.30 9.27 -13.16
N THR A 50 12.20 9.41 -11.84
CA THR A 50 13.35 9.44 -10.95
C THR A 50 13.16 8.54 -9.72
N PRO A 51 14.25 8.02 -9.13
CA PRO A 51 14.17 7.31 -7.86
C PRO A 51 13.51 8.13 -6.75
N ALA A 52 13.68 9.46 -6.75
CA ALA A 52 13.08 10.33 -5.73
C ALA A 52 11.55 10.35 -5.83
N GLU A 53 11.00 10.41 -7.05
CA GLU A 53 9.55 10.32 -7.27
C GLU A 53 8.99 8.96 -6.84
N PHE A 54 9.68 7.87 -7.18
CA PHE A 54 9.32 6.52 -6.73
C PHE A 54 9.31 6.40 -5.20
N ILE A 55 10.35 6.91 -4.52
CA ILE A 55 10.41 6.91 -3.06
C ILE A 55 9.29 7.77 -2.47
N SER A 56 8.97 8.92 -3.06
CA SER A 56 7.84 9.75 -2.63
C SER A 56 6.53 8.98 -2.69
N ARG A 57 6.29 8.23 -3.78
CA ARG A 57 5.10 7.39 -3.94
C ARG A 57 5.05 6.26 -2.92
N LEU A 58 6.17 5.60 -2.64
CA LEU A 58 6.23 4.59 -1.58
C LEU A 58 5.98 5.18 -0.19
N VAL A 59 6.51 6.36 0.11
CA VAL A 59 6.26 7.04 1.40
C VAL A 59 4.76 7.31 1.58
N ASP A 60 4.05 7.71 0.52
CA ASP A 60 2.59 7.90 0.60
C ASP A 60 1.85 6.59 0.90
N VAL A 61 2.27 5.48 0.30
CA VAL A 61 1.74 4.14 0.65
C VAL A 61 2.01 3.81 2.11
N PHE A 62 3.25 3.96 2.58
CA PHE A 62 3.62 3.58 3.95
C PHE A 62 3.05 4.52 5.02
N ARG A 63 2.68 5.76 4.68
CA ARG A 63 1.89 6.64 5.56
C ARG A 63 0.50 6.06 5.82
N GLU A 64 -0.16 5.54 4.80
CA GLU A 64 -1.45 4.87 4.97
C GLU A 64 -1.30 3.55 5.73
N VAL A 65 -0.26 2.75 5.44
CA VAL A 65 0.06 1.55 6.24
C VAL A 65 0.23 1.93 7.72
N ARG A 66 0.98 2.99 8.01
CA ARG A 66 1.20 3.46 9.39
C ARG A 66 -0.10 3.91 10.06
N ARG A 67 -1.02 4.56 9.33
CA ARG A 67 -2.32 4.99 9.88
C ARG A 67 -3.20 3.80 10.27
N VAL A 68 -3.27 2.78 9.41
CA VAL A 68 -4.13 1.60 9.68
C VAL A 68 -3.48 0.62 10.67
N LEU A 69 -2.15 0.64 10.82
CA LEU A 69 -1.43 -0.22 11.75
C LEU A 69 -1.69 0.21 13.20
N ARG A 70 -1.93 -0.78 14.07
CA ARG A 70 -2.01 -0.55 15.51
C ARG A 70 -0.67 -0.15 16.10
N ASP A 71 -0.69 0.48 17.27
CA ASP A 71 0.53 0.85 18.01
C ASP A 71 1.37 -0.38 18.42
N ASP A 72 0.72 -1.53 18.61
CA ASP A 72 1.31 -2.84 18.89
C ASP A 72 1.49 -3.71 17.62
N GLY A 73 1.36 -3.11 16.43
CA GLY A 73 1.45 -3.80 15.16
C GLY A 73 2.88 -3.89 14.59
N THR A 74 3.05 -4.70 13.55
CA THR A 74 4.31 -4.87 12.80
C THR A 74 4.10 -4.66 11.31
N ALA A 75 5.06 -4.03 10.62
CA ALA A 75 5.04 -3.82 9.18
C ALA A 75 6.43 -4.10 8.58
#